data_AF-A0A7C7KKY2-F1
#
_entry.id   AF-A0A7C7KKY2-F1
#
_cell.length_a   1.000
_cell.length_b   1.000
_cell.length_c   1.000
_cell.angle_alpha   90.00
_cell.angle_beta   90.00
_cell.angle_gamma   90.00
#
_symmetry.space_group_name_H-M   'P 1'
#
loop_
_entity.id
_entity.type
_entity.pdbx_description
1 polymer ?
#
loop_
_entity_poly.entity_id
_entity_poly.type
_entity_poly.pdbx_seq_one_letter_code
_entity_poly.pdbx_strand_id
1 'polypeptide(L)'
;FSVDDAKIFGILIGEKPGQMRRNLAIRCKRLLEKHGKKGYLLALDHVGPELIDFYPVDAFVNTACPRIAIDDAVKYAKPLITPFELEVALGEKQWETGYQFDEIP
;
A
#
# COMPACT_ATOMS: atom_id res chain seq x y z
N PHE A 1 12.81 2.35 -8.82
CA PHE A 1 11.77 1.66 -9.60
C PHE A 1 10.49 2.48 -9.48
N SER A 2 9.84 2.85 -10.59
CA SER A 2 8.54 3.53 -10.52
C SER A 2 7.46 2.53 -10.11
N VAL A 3 6.43 2.99 -9.41
CA VAL A 3 5.27 2.17 -9.04
C VAL A 3 4.43 1.78 -10.27
N ASP A 4 4.54 2.54 -11.36
CA ASP A 4 3.78 2.30 -12.61
C ASP A 4 4.16 0.95 -13.23
N ASP A 5 5.46 0.60 -13.18
CA ASP A 5 6.03 -0.62 -13.74
C ASP A 5 5.84 -1.86 -12.84
N ALA A 6 5.37 -1.68 -11.60
CA ALA A 6 5.22 -2.77 -10.64
C ALA A 6 4.13 -3.76 -11.08
N LYS A 7 4.40 -5.06 -10.95
CA LYS A 7 3.48 -6.15 -11.31
C LYS A 7 2.98 -6.90 -10.08
N ILE A 8 3.77 -6.92 -9.01
CA ILE A 8 3.49 -7.65 -7.78
C ILE A 8 3.52 -6.67 -6.59
N PHE A 9 2.43 -6.67 -5.81
CA PHE A 9 2.23 -5.75 -4.70
C PHE A 9 2.02 -6.49 -3.38
N GLY A 10 2.67 -6.01 -2.32
CA GLY A 10 2.36 -6.36 -0.94
C GLY A 10 1.40 -5.34 -0.33
N ILE A 11 0.26 -5.77 0.18
CA ILE A 11 -0.74 -4.90 0.81
C ILE A 11 -0.66 -5.09 2.31
N LEU A 12 -0.19 -4.07 3.01
CA LEU A 12 0.10 -4.12 4.44
C LEU A 12 -1.18 -3.88 5.25
N ILE A 13 -1.48 -4.79 6.18
CA ILE A 13 -2.61 -4.73 7.10
C ILE A 13 -2.06 -4.68 8.53
N GLY A 14 -2.44 -3.66 9.31
CA GLY A 14 -2.08 -3.58 10.73
C GLY A 14 -2.93 -4.52 11.57
N GLU A 15 -2.29 -5.27 12.48
CA GLU A 15 -2.98 -6.20 13.38
C GLU A 15 -3.58 -5.54 14.63
N LYS A 16 -3.17 -4.31 14.96
CA LYS A 16 -3.65 -3.61 16.15
C LYS A 16 -5.13 -3.22 16.04
N PRO A 17 -5.92 -3.37 17.13
CA PRO A 17 -7.29 -2.89 17.18
C PRO A 17 -7.36 -1.40 16.81
N GLY A 18 -8.17 -1.05 15.80
CA GLY A 18 -8.27 0.31 15.23
C GLY A 18 -7.42 0.56 13.97
N GLN A 19 -6.43 -0.27 13.65
CA GLN A 19 -5.61 -0.14 12.42
C GLN A 19 -5.96 -1.18 11.35
N MET A 20 -6.91 -2.07 11.65
CA MET A 20 -7.26 -3.20 10.82
C MET A 20 -8.23 -2.79 9.69
N ARG A 21 -7.73 -2.08 8.68
CA ARG A 21 -8.50 -1.66 7.50
C ARG A 21 -8.64 -2.80 6.47
N ARG A 22 -9.05 -3.98 6.95
CA ARG A 22 -9.14 -5.22 6.15
C ARG A 22 -9.98 -5.06 4.89
N ASN A 23 -11.11 -4.36 4.99
CA ASN A 23 -11.98 -4.10 3.84
C ASN A 23 -11.29 -3.25 2.76
N LEU A 24 -10.49 -2.26 3.18
CA LEU A 24 -9.71 -1.45 2.25
C LEU A 24 -8.61 -2.28 1.59
N ALA A 25 -7.90 -3.10 2.36
CA ALA A 25 -6.88 -4.01 1.84
C ALA A 25 -7.45 -4.98 0.78
N ILE A 26 -8.63 -5.55 1.05
CA ILE A 26 -9.35 -6.41 0.09
C ILE A 26 -9.74 -5.62 -1.16
N ARG A 27 -10.19 -4.37 -1.03
CA ARG A 27 -10.51 -3.51 -2.17
C ARG A 27 -9.27 -3.23 -3.02
N CYS A 28 -8.14 -2.88 -2.41
CA CYS A 28 -6.87 -2.68 -3.11
C CYS A 28 -6.44 -3.94 -3.87
N LYS A 29 -6.57 -5.12 -3.23
CA LYS A 29 -6.27 -6.41 -3.88
C LYS A 29 -7.13 -6.63 -5.13
N ARG A 30 -8.45 -6.45 -5.02
CA ARG A 30 -9.37 -6.59 -6.15
C ARG A 30 -9.06 -5.60 -7.26
N LEU A 31 -8.65 -4.38 -6.90
CA LEU A 31 -8.29 -3.35 -7.86
C LEU A 31 -7.03 -3.75 -8.64
N LEU A 32 -6.00 -4.24 -7.96
CA LEU A 32 -4.81 -4.77 -8.61
C LEU A 32 -5.14 -5.94 -9.57
N GLU A 33 -5.98 -6.87 -9.12
CA GLU A 33 -6.41 -8.02 -9.94
C GLU A 33 -7.18 -7.57 -11.20
N LYS A 34 -8.06 -6.56 -11.08
CA LYS A 34 -8.77 -5.95 -12.22
C LYS A 34 -7.82 -5.39 -13.28
N HIS A 35 -6.66 -4.88 -12.86
CA HIS A 35 -5.62 -4.32 -13.71
C HIS A 35 -4.53 -5.34 -14.11
N GLY A 36 -4.77 -6.64 -13.89
CA GLY A 36 -3.82 -7.70 -14.25
C GLY A 36 -2.54 -7.75 -13.41
N LYS A 37 -2.53 -7.05 -12.26
CA LYS A 37 -1.43 -7.04 -11.28
C LYS A 37 -1.74 -8.03 -10.15
N LYS A 38 -0.70 -8.54 -9.47
CA LYS A 38 -0.83 -9.47 -8.34
C LYS A 38 -0.79 -8.72 -7.01
N GLY A 39 -1.75 -8.97 -6.12
CA GLY A 39 -1.78 -8.39 -4.76
C GLY A 39 -1.79 -9.45 -3.66
N TYR A 40 -0.83 -9.38 -2.74
CA TYR A 40 -0.73 -10.25 -1.56
C TYR A 40 -1.07 -9.47 -0.29
N LEU A 41 -1.97 -10.00 0.54
CA LEU A 41 -2.29 -9.40 1.84
C LEU A 41 -1.23 -9.85 2.86
N LEU A 42 -0.61 -8.88 3.53
CA LEU A 42 0.42 -9.10 4.56
C LEU A 42 -0.09 -8.48 5.87
N ALA A 43 -0.48 -9.33 6.82
CA ALA A 43 -0.83 -8.88 8.17
C ALA A 43 0.45 -8.80 9.02
N LEU A 44 0.66 -7.65 9.66
CA LEU A 44 1.86 -7.34 10.42
C LEU A 44 1.49 -6.61 11.72
N ASP A 45 2.06 -7.04 12.85
CA ASP A 45 1.98 -6.31 14.13
C ASP A 45 2.99 -5.16 14.20
N HIS A 46 4.20 -5.38 13.64
CA HIS A 46 5.22 -4.36 13.51
C HIS A 46 5.73 -4.29 12.07
N VAL A 47 5.76 -3.08 11.51
CA VAL A 47 6.26 -2.82 10.17
C VAL A 47 7.60 -2.13 10.30
N GLY A 48 8.68 -2.87 9.98
CA GLY A 48 10.04 -2.35 9.95
C GLY A 48 10.67 -2.53 8.56
N PRO A 49 11.62 -1.66 8.15
CA PRO A 49 12.33 -1.78 6.86
C PRO A 49 12.97 -3.16 6.65
N GLU A 50 13.56 -3.70 7.72
CA GLU A 50 14.21 -5.01 7.72
C GLU A 50 13.30 -6.18 7.37
N LEU A 51 11.98 -6.05 7.51
CA LEU A 51 11.04 -7.11 7.17
C LEU A 51 10.44 -6.90 5.77
N ILE A 52 10.13 -5.65 5.44
CA ILE A 52 9.50 -5.28 4.17
C ILE A 52 10.43 -5.55 2.98
N ASP A 53 11.70 -5.20 3.10
CA ASP A 53 12.61 -5.26 1.96
C ASP A 53 12.88 -6.69 1.45
N PHE A 54 12.69 -7.73 2.28
CA PHE A 54 12.88 -9.12 1.86
C PHE A 54 11.68 -9.74 1.13
N TYR A 55 10.49 -9.14 1.21
CA TYR A 55 9.33 -9.73 0.51
C TYR A 55 9.51 -9.64 -1.01
N PRO A 56 9.24 -10.72 -1.76
CA PRO A 56 9.46 -10.78 -3.21
C PRO A 56 8.33 -10.08 -3.98
N VAL A 57 8.16 -8.78 -3.74
CA VAL A 57 7.19 -7.90 -4.39
C VAL A 57 7.91 -6.66 -4.93
N ASP A 58 7.30 -6.01 -5.91
CA ASP A 58 7.85 -4.84 -6.60
C ASP A 58 7.54 -3.54 -5.84
N ALA A 59 6.37 -3.48 -5.18
CA ALA A 59 5.91 -2.32 -4.43
C ALA A 59 4.98 -2.74 -3.27
N PHE A 60 4.73 -1.81 -2.35
CA PHE A 60 3.85 -1.97 -1.21
C PHE A 60 2.72 -0.95 -1.21
N VAL A 61 1.56 -1.37 -0.71
CA VAL A 61 0.40 -0.52 -0.44
C VAL A 61 0.16 -0.50 1.06
N ASN A 62 0.30 0.66 1.69
CA ASN A 62 0.04 0.83 3.11
C ASN A 62 -1.47 0.99 3.36
N THR A 63 -2.12 -0.04 3.93
CA THR A 63 -3.49 0.10 4.47
C THR A 63 -3.52 0.03 5.99
N ALA A 64 -2.35 0.04 6.65
CA ALA A 64 -2.19 -0.03 8.09
C ALA A 64 -2.23 1.39 8.70
N CYS A 65 -1.28 1.73 9.57
CA CYS A 65 -1.18 3.06 10.14
C CYS A 65 -0.64 4.06 9.09
N PRO A 66 -1.33 5.19 8.82
CA PRO A 66 -0.89 6.21 7.87
C PRO A 66 0.50 6.74 8.17
N ARG A 67 0.86 6.78 9.46
CA ARG A 67 2.17 7.24 9.93
C ARG A 67 3.34 6.40 9.41
N ILE A 68 3.16 5.12 9.06
CA ILE A 68 4.25 4.27 8.53
C ILE A 68 4.74 4.81 7.17
N ALA A 69 3.81 5.27 6.33
CA ALA A 69 4.15 5.86 5.04
C ALA A 69 4.76 7.27 5.16
N ILE A 70 4.75 7.89 6.34
CA ILE A 70 5.27 9.23 6.58
C ILE A 70 6.59 9.17 7.36
N ASP A 71 6.63 8.38 8.44
CA ASP A 71 7.74 8.33 9.40
C ASP A 71 8.90 7.44 8.89
N ASP A 72 8.62 6.43 8.04
CA ASP A 72 9.61 5.44 7.60
C ASP A 72 9.76 5.30 6.07
N ALA A 73 9.01 6.06 5.26
CA ALA A 73 9.04 5.93 3.79
C ALA A 73 10.46 6.04 3.20
N VAL A 74 11.31 6.89 3.78
CA VAL A 74 12.70 7.12 3.33
C VAL A 74 13.62 5.93 3.61
N LYS A 75 13.20 4.96 4.43
CA LYS A 75 14.00 3.80 4.84
C LYS A 75 13.73 2.55 4.03
N TYR A 76 12.67 2.51 3.21
CA TYR A 76 12.32 1.34 2.41
C TYR A 76 13.02 1.39 1.05
N ALA A 77 13.61 0.26 0.63
CA ALA A 77 14.24 0.15 -0.67
C ALA A 77 13.20 0.05 -1.81
N LYS A 78 11.99 -0.40 -1.48
CA LYS A 78 10.87 -0.58 -2.43
C LYS A 78 9.81 0.51 -2.23
N PRO A 79 9.12 0.94 -3.31
CA PRO A 79 8.05 1.93 -3.19
C PRO A 79 6.98 1.50 -2.20
N LEU A 80 6.66 2.38 -1.25
CA LEU A 80 5.55 2.23 -0.31
C LEU A 80 4.56 3.36 -0.56
N ILE A 81 3.38 3.02 -1.08
CA ILE A 81 2.36 3.99 -1.48
C ILE A 81 1.08 3.84 -0.68
N THR A 82 0.28 4.88 -0.65
CA THR A 82 -1.07 4.91 -0.08
C THR A 82 -2.10 4.27 -1.01
N PRO A 83 -3.31 3.95 -0.51
CA PRO A 83 -4.39 3.45 -1.35
C PRO A 83 -4.85 4.45 -2.41
N PHE A 84 -4.75 5.75 -2.13
CA PHE A 84 -5.06 6.80 -3.10
C PHE A 84 -4.04 6.83 -4.23
N GLU A 85 -2.75 6.81 -3.89
CA GLU A 85 -1.66 6.74 -4.88
C GLU A 85 -1.75 5.48 -5.75
N LEU A 86 -2.21 4.36 -5.18
CA LEU A 86 -2.50 3.14 -5.95
C LEU A 86 -3.58 3.39 -7.00
N GLU A 87 -4.70 4.03 -6.61
CA GLU A 87 -5.79 4.35 -7.54
C GLU A 87 -5.31 5.28 -8.66
N VAL A 88 -4.43 6.23 -8.35
CA VAL A 88 -3.84 7.11 -9.36
C VAL A 88 -2.87 6.37 -10.28
N ALA A 89 -1.98 5.53 -9.74
CA ALA A 89 -1.03 4.72 -10.52
C ALA A 89 -1.73 3.71 -11.45
N LEU A 90 -2.95 3.29 -11.09
CA LEU A 90 -3.79 2.43 -11.93
C LEU A 90 -4.72 3.22 -12.87
N GLY A 91 -4.69 4.55 -12.84
CA GLY A 91 -5.53 5.41 -13.68
C GLY A 91 -7.02 5.45 -13.30
N GLU A 92 -7.39 5.00 -12.10
CA GLU A 92 -8.76 5.08 -11.58
C GLU A 92 -9.08 6.47 -11.00
N LYS A 93 -8.04 7.23 -10.64
CA LYS A 93 -8.12 8.61 -10.16
C LYS A 93 -7.07 9.50 -10.80
N GLN A 94 -7.31 10.81 -10.72
CA GLN A 94 -6.44 11.86 -11.22
C GLN A 94 -6.00 12.75 -10.06
N TRP A 95 -4.72 13.18 -10.05
CA TRP A 95 -4.20 14.06 -9.00
C TRP A 95 -4.99 15.38 -8.88
N GLU A 96 -5.50 15.84 -10.02
CA GLU A 96 -6.25 17.07 -10.21
C GLU A 96 -7.62 17.05 -9.51
N THR A 97 -8.11 15.86 -9.10
CA THR A 97 -9.35 15.73 -8.32
C THR A 97 -9.18 16.02 -6.83
N GLY A 98 -7.98 16.39 -6.40
CA GLY A 98 -7.67 16.75 -5.01
C GLY A 98 -7.05 15.58 -4.25
N TYR A 99 -5.83 15.78 -3.76
CA TYR A 99 -5.14 14.78 -2.94
C TYR A 99 -5.93 14.50 -1.65
N GLN A 100 -6.21 13.22 -1.38
CA GLN A 100 -6.84 12.80 -0.14
C GLN A 100 -5.78 12.24 0.80
N PHE A 101 -5.59 12.91 1.94
CA PHE A 101 -4.79 12.35 3.03
C PHE A 101 -5.44 11.08 3.56
N ASP A 102 -4.62 10.06 3.77
CA ASP A 102 -5.10 8.79 4.31
C ASP A 102 -5.32 8.93 5.82
N GLU A 103 -6.58 8.95 6.24
CA GLU A 103 -6.98 9.03 7.65
C GLU A 103 -7.71 7.74 8.08
N ILE A 104 -7.53 7.37 9.34
CA ILE A 104 -8.34 6.34 9.99
C ILE A 104 -9.48 7.06 10.71
N PRO A 105 -10.75 6.85 10.32
CA PRO A 105 -11.90 7.40 11.04
C PRO A 105 -12.12 6.73 12.40
#